data_AF-A0AAU7QXN3-F1
#
_entry.id   AF-A0AAU7QXN3-F1
#
_cell.length_a   1.000
_cell.length_b   1.000
_cell.length_c   1.000
_cell.angle_alpha   90.00
_cell.angle_beta   90.00
_cell.angle_gamma   90.00
#
_symmetry.space_group_name_H-M   'P 1'
#
loop_
_entity.id
_entity.type
_entity.pdbx_description
1 polymer ?
#
loop_
_entity_poly.entity_id
_entity_poly.type
_entity_poly.pdbx_seq_one_letter_code
_entity_poly.pdbx_strand_id
1 'polypeptide(L)'
;MFGQTTTATPPTTDRGLEDLDAAALAYAARIEGLPPERRQEARDDLVRFALPFAGRLARRYRGRGEPLEDLEQVARLGLVNAVDRYDPERGSFTAYAAITIVGEIKRHFRDRTWGVHVPRRLRDLILEVGQATATLTSELSRAPTVAELSARLETPEEEILAALESAAGYSPASLNAPVGGESSAEFGDLVGESDHALESVDDRVTVSGLLHRLPWRERRILAMRFYGNQTQAEIAARFGISQMHVSRLLSRALTWLRQAMLADAPPPWQNGAAEAETGKARISVKQNGDRVVVEVGGEVDRAGADQLRRAVLQAVTGQPREVVVDLVGAGGFDAGGIAALMAGREAAARTGVPLRLTRVQPAVRRSLTAAGLPAAD
;
A
#
# COMPACT_ATOMS: atom_id res chain seq x y z
N MET A 1 9.16 -61.22 -34.08
CA MET A 1 10.62 -61.23 -34.32
C MET A 1 11.17 -59.84 -34.04
N PHE A 2 11.31 -59.46 -32.77
CA PHE A 2 12.03 -58.29 -32.21
C PHE A 2 12.06 -58.62 -30.71
N GLY A 3 13.14 -59.03 -30.07
CA GLY A 3 14.44 -58.39 -29.95
C GLY A 3 14.65 -58.21 -28.44
N GLN A 4 15.16 -59.25 -27.76
CA GLN A 4 15.47 -59.21 -26.33
C GLN A 4 16.61 -58.21 -26.10
N THR A 5 16.32 -57.07 -25.50
CA THR A 5 17.35 -56.14 -25.05
C THR A 5 17.80 -56.56 -23.66
N THR A 6 18.86 -57.36 -23.62
CA THR A 6 19.68 -57.62 -22.44
C THR A 6 20.14 -56.27 -21.87
N THR A 7 19.63 -55.90 -20.70
CA THR A 7 20.20 -54.82 -19.89
C THR A 7 21.56 -55.27 -19.38
N ALA A 8 22.62 -54.85 -20.06
CA ALA A 8 23.98 -54.96 -19.57
C ALA A 8 24.16 -54.01 -18.37
N THR A 9 24.43 -54.58 -17.20
CA THR A 9 25.00 -53.87 -16.04
C THR A 9 26.33 -53.23 -16.46
N PRO A 10 26.55 -51.92 -16.23
CA PRO A 10 27.84 -51.30 -16.56
C PRO A 10 28.93 -51.85 -15.63
N PRO A 11 30.11 -52.26 -16.13
CA PRO A 11 31.17 -52.77 -15.29
C PRO A 11 32.02 -51.62 -14.71
N THR A 12 32.37 -51.78 -13.42
CA THR A 12 33.56 -51.26 -12.72
C THR A 12 33.70 -49.74 -12.49
N THR A 13 33.20 -49.29 -11.34
CA THR A 13 33.58 -48.02 -10.67
C THR A 13 34.78 -48.16 -9.71
N ASP A 14 35.40 -49.34 -9.59
CA ASP A 14 36.36 -49.65 -8.52
C ASP A 14 37.78 -49.14 -8.79
N ARG A 15 38.28 -49.28 -10.03
CA ARG A 15 39.67 -48.91 -10.38
C ARG A 15 40.00 -47.46 -10.05
N GLY A 16 39.09 -46.52 -10.32
CA GLY A 16 39.35 -45.10 -10.11
C GLY A 16 39.34 -44.63 -8.65
N LEU A 17 38.87 -45.46 -7.70
CA LEU A 17 38.93 -45.17 -6.25
C LEU A 17 40.18 -45.81 -5.64
N GLU A 18 40.50 -47.04 -6.04
CA GLU A 18 41.76 -47.71 -5.66
C GLU A 18 42.99 -46.89 -6.11
N ASP A 19 42.94 -46.32 -7.32
CA ASP A 19 43.99 -45.44 -7.84
C ASP A 19 44.17 -44.14 -7.00
N LEU A 20 43.09 -43.63 -6.40
CA LEU A 20 43.15 -42.44 -5.54
C LEU A 20 43.80 -42.72 -4.19
N ASP A 21 43.48 -43.86 -3.58
CA ASP A 21 44.11 -44.27 -2.33
C ASP A 21 45.58 -44.58 -2.52
N ALA A 22 45.95 -45.25 -3.63
CA ALA A 22 47.34 -45.46 -4.00
C ALA A 22 48.10 -44.15 -4.23
N ALA A 23 47.50 -43.19 -4.96
CA ALA A 23 48.09 -41.87 -5.18
C ALA A 23 48.26 -41.08 -3.88
N ALA A 24 47.30 -41.15 -2.96
CA ALA A 24 47.37 -40.47 -1.67
C ALA A 24 48.44 -41.07 -0.74
N LEU A 25 48.59 -42.41 -0.74
CA LEU A 25 49.69 -43.08 -0.02
C LEU A 25 51.05 -42.71 -0.61
N ALA A 26 51.17 -42.69 -1.95
CA ALA A 26 52.40 -42.27 -2.61
C ALA A 26 52.76 -40.80 -2.32
N TYR A 27 51.76 -39.92 -2.25
CA TYR A 27 51.92 -38.54 -1.79
C TYR A 27 52.42 -38.49 -0.34
N ALA A 28 51.76 -39.19 0.58
CA ALA A 28 52.13 -39.19 2.00
C ALA A 28 53.56 -39.69 2.25
N ALA A 29 53.98 -40.74 1.53
CA ALA A 29 55.37 -41.23 1.58
C ALA A 29 56.39 -40.26 0.99
N ARG A 30 55.97 -39.44 0.01
CA ARG A 30 56.85 -38.50 -0.70
C ARG A 30 57.07 -37.19 0.04
N ILE A 31 56.15 -36.75 0.90
CA ILE A 31 56.22 -35.44 1.57
C ILE A 31 57.14 -35.40 2.80
N GLU A 32 57.52 -36.54 3.36
CA GLU A 32 58.46 -36.61 4.48
C GLU A 32 59.85 -36.10 4.05
N GLY A 33 60.34 -35.07 4.73
CA GLY A 33 61.68 -34.50 4.49
C GLY A 33 61.81 -33.59 3.25
N LEU A 34 60.74 -33.34 2.48
CA LEU A 34 60.81 -32.42 1.34
C LEU A 34 60.87 -30.94 1.75
N PRO A 35 61.62 -30.09 1.00
CA PRO A 35 61.57 -28.65 1.14
C PRO A 35 60.17 -28.10 0.80
N PRO A 36 59.79 -26.91 1.33
CA PRO A 36 58.43 -26.37 1.20
C PRO A 36 57.89 -26.30 -0.24
N GLU A 37 58.73 -25.89 -1.21
CA GLU A 37 58.32 -25.75 -2.61
C GLU A 37 57.91 -27.10 -3.23
N ARG A 38 58.71 -28.15 -3.01
CA ARG A 38 58.40 -29.50 -3.50
C ARG A 38 57.22 -30.15 -2.79
N ARG A 39 56.95 -29.76 -1.54
CA ARG A 39 55.75 -30.19 -0.82
C ARG A 39 54.50 -29.58 -1.45
N GLN A 40 54.57 -28.30 -1.82
CA GLN A 40 53.47 -27.62 -2.52
C GLN A 40 53.20 -28.25 -3.89
N GLU A 41 54.24 -28.54 -4.67
CA GLU A 41 54.10 -29.23 -5.97
C GLU A 41 53.42 -30.61 -5.81
N ALA A 42 53.91 -31.44 -4.90
CA ALA A 42 53.35 -32.77 -4.66
C ALA A 42 51.88 -32.71 -4.19
N ARG A 43 51.54 -31.70 -3.39
CA ARG A 43 50.17 -31.43 -2.94
C ARG A 43 49.27 -31.04 -4.12
N ASP A 44 49.72 -30.11 -4.94
CA ASP A 44 48.96 -29.62 -6.10
C ASP A 44 48.73 -30.74 -7.13
N ASP A 45 49.68 -31.67 -7.26
CA ASP A 45 49.54 -32.85 -8.12
C ASP A 45 48.48 -33.83 -7.60
N LEU A 46 48.47 -34.13 -6.29
CA LEU A 46 47.42 -34.97 -5.69
C LEU A 46 46.04 -34.30 -5.81
N VAL A 47 45.95 -32.99 -5.54
CA VAL A 47 44.70 -32.24 -5.72
C VAL A 47 44.23 -32.33 -7.17
N ARG A 48 45.10 -32.06 -8.15
CA ARG A 48 44.77 -32.13 -9.59
C ARG A 48 44.29 -33.51 -9.99
N PHE A 49 44.96 -34.57 -9.52
CA PHE A 49 44.57 -35.95 -9.77
C PHE A 49 43.17 -36.27 -9.22
N ALA A 50 42.83 -35.74 -8.04
CA ALA A 50 41.56 -35.97 -7.37
C ALA A 50 40.40 -35.03 -7.80
N LEU A 51 40.64 -34.01 -8.64
CA LEU A 51 39.58 -33.08 -9.11
C LEU A 51 38.34 -33.78 -9.72
N PRO A 52 38.49 -34.82 -10.58
CA PRO A 52 37.32 -35.51 -11.15
C PRO A 52 36.46 -36.18 -10.08
N PHE A 53 37.07 -36.65 -8.97
CA PHE A 53 36.36 -37.25 -7.85
C PHE A 53 35.48 -36.22 -7.12
N ALA A 54 36.04 -35.04 -6.81
CA ALA A 54 35.27 -33.94 -6.23
C ALA A 54 34.09 -33.53 -7.14
N GLY A 55 34.32 -33.41 -8.46
CA GLY A 55 33.26 -33.10 -9.43
C GLY A 55 32.19 -34.19 -9.53
N ARG A 56 32.52 -35.47 -9.36
CA ARG A 56 31.52 -36.55 -9.27
C ARG A 56 30.66 -36.43 -8.01
N LEU A 57 31.23 -36.01 -6.88
CA LEU A 57 30.47 -35.79 -5.65
C LEU A 57 29.54 -34.57 -5.77
N ALA A 58 30.03 -33.45 -6.32
CA ALA A 58 29.23 -32.24 -6.56
C ALA A 58 28.00 -32.53 -7.45
N ARG A 59 28.18 -33.31 -8.52
CA ARG A 59 27.08 -33.66 -9.46
C ARG A 59 25.90 -34.37 -8.81
N ARG A 60 26.08 -35.06 -7.68
CA ARG A 60 24.98 -35.67 -6.90
C ARG A 60 24.04 -34.63 -6.27
N TYR A 61 24.47 -33.37 -6.24
CA TYR A 61 23.75 -32.23 -5.68
C TYR A 61 23.20 -31.26 -6.74
N ARG A 62 23.31 -31.60 -8.03
CA ARG A 62 22.72 -30.80 -9.10
C ARG A 62 21.21 -30.67 -8.91
N GLY A 63 20.67 -29.47 -9.22
CA GLY A 63 19.24 -29.21 -9.18
C GLY A 63 18.66 -28.93 -7.79
N ARG A 64 19.52 -28.63 -6.80
CA ARG A 64 19.11 -28.27 -5.43
C ARG A 64 19.14 -26.77 -5.12
N GLY A 65 19.00 -25.92 -6.14
CA GLY A 65 18.92 -24.46 -5.97
C GLY A 65 20.23 -23.69 -6.08
N GLU A 66 21.37 -24.36 -6.26
CA GLU A 66 22.68 -23.74 -6.52
C GLU A 66 23.22 -24.15 -7.91
N PRO A 67 23.92 -23.25 -8.64
CA PRO A 67 24.59 -23.59 -9.88
C PRO A 67 25.60 -24.73 -9.69
N LEU A 68 25.65 -25.64 -10.67
CA LEU A 68 26.57 -26.79 -10.58
C LEU A 68 28.04 -26.34 -10.50
N GLU A 69 28.40 -25.26 -11.19
CA GLU A 69 29.77 -24.70 -11.16
C GLU A 69 30.16 -24.26 -9.74
N ASP A 70 29.26 -23.63 -9.00
CA ASP A 70 29.49 -23.21 -7.61
C ASP A 70 29.65 -24.43 -6.69
N LEU A 71 28.78 -25.44 -6.86
CA LEU A 71 28.89 -26.70 -6.13
C LEU A 71 30.21 -27.43 -6.43
N GLU A 72 30.70 -27.37 -7.66
CA GLU A 72 32.01 -27.90 -8.02
C GLU A 72 33.13 -27.12 -7.33
N GLN A 73 33.06 -25.79 -7.24
CA GLN A 73 34.07 -25.02 -6.51
C GLN A 73 34.09 -25.34 -5.01
N VAL A 74 32.92 -25.48 -4.39
CA VAL A 74 32.81 -25.89 -2.98
C VAL A 74 33.39 -27.29 -2.79
N ALA A 75 33.12 -28.21 -3.72
CA ALA A 75 33.69 -29.56 -3.66
C ALA A 75 35.22 -29.55 -3.81
N ARG A 76 35.77 -28.69 -4.68
CA ARG A 76 37.22 -28.51 -4.83
C ARG A 76 37.87 -27.94 -3.56
N LEU A 77 37.21 -27.00 -2.88
CA LEU A 77 37.66 -26.49 -1.58
C LEU A 77 37.67 -27.60 -0.52
N GLY A 78 36.62 -28.42 -0.46
CA GLY A 78 36.56 -29.58 0.43
C GLY A 78 37.66 -30.61 0.13
N LEU A 79 37.99 -30.82 -1.15
CA LEU A 79 39.08 -31.71 -1.56
C LEU A 79 40.43 -31.18 -1.08
N VAL A 80 40.70 -29.89 -1.27
CA VAL A 80 41.92 -29.23 -0.78
C VAL A 80 42.06 -29.45 0.73
N ASN A 81 41.00 -29.19 1.50
CA ASN A 81 41.00 -29.41 2.95
C ASN A 81 41.23 -30.89 3.32
N ALA A 82 40.70 -31.82 2.53
CA ALA A 82 40.91 -33.25 2.74
C ALA A 82 42.37 -33.66 2.48
N VAL A 83 43.00 -33.15 1.42
CA VAL A 83 44.42 -33.41 1.12
C VAL A 83 45.31 -32.85 2.23
N ASP A 84 45.02 -31.64 2.71
CA ASP A 84 45.83 -30.97 3.74
C ASP A 84 45.81 -31.67 5.10
N ARG A 85 44.76 -32.46 5.37
CA ARG A 85 44.52 -33.11 6.68
C ARG A 85 44.51 -34.63 6.61
N TYR A 86 44.84 -35.20 5.45
CA TYR A 86 44.86 -36.65 5.29
C TYR A 86 46.00 -37.26 6.11
N ASP A 87 45.66 -38.33 6.82
CA ASP A 87 46.57 -39.12 7.63
C ASP A 87 46.47 -40.59 7.17
N PRO A 88 47.51 -41.16 6.54
CA PRO A 88 47.48 -42.50 5.99
C PRO A 88 47.35 -43.60 7.06
N GLU A 89 47.70 -43.31 8.31
CA GLU A 89 47.56 -44.27 9.42
C GLU A 89 46.09 -44.47 9.83
N ARG A 90 45.21 -43.55 9.43
CA ARG A 90 43.78 -43.56 9.81
C ARG A 90 42.86 -44.23 8.79
N GLY A 91 43.38 -44.65 7.64
CA GLY A 91 42.63 -45.39 6.62
C GLY A 91 42.58 -44.71 5.25
N SER A 92 41.57 -45.08 4.44
CA SER A 92 41.43 -44.67 3.03
C SER A 92 41.24 -43.15 2.85
N PHE A 93 42.05 -42.56 1.97
CA PHE A 93 41.89 -41.16 1.55
C PHE A 93 40.54 -40.91 0.91
N THR A 94 40.10 -41.81 0.05
CA THR A 94 38.85 -41.70 -0.70
C THR A 94 37.65 -41.63 0.23
N ALA A 95 37.62 -42.46 1.27
CA ALA A 95 36.57 -42.44 2.28
C ALA A 95 36.57 -41.12 3.08
N TYR A 96 37.75 -40.68 3.52
CA TYR A 96 37.90 -39.43 4.27
C TYR A 96 37.54 -38.19 3.43
N ALA A 97 38.04 -38.13 2.20
CA ALA A 97 37.78 -37.05 1.25
C ALA A 97 36.29 -36.99 0.88
N ALA A 98 35.63 -38.14 0.69
CA ALA A 98 34.18 -38.17 0.44
C ALA A 98 33.39 -37.48 1.57
N ILE A 99 33.68 -37.82 2.83
CA ILE A 99 33.01 -37.24 3.99
C ILE A 99 33.29 -35.73 4.07
N THR A 100 34.54 -35.32 3.89
CA THR A 100 34.96 -33.92 3.96
C THR A 100 34.31 -33.07 2.86
N ILE A 101 34.37 -33.54 1.60
CA ILE A 101 33.79 -32.85 0.45
C ILE A 101 32.27 -32.73 0.58
N VAL A 102 31.59 -33.83 0.94
CA VAL A 102 30.14 -33.81 1.16
C VAL A 102 29.77 -32.88 2.33
N GLY A 103 30.60 -32.84 3.37
CA GLY A 103 30.45 -31.92 4.50
C GLY A 103 30.48 -30.46 4.07
N GLU A 104 31.48 -30.06 3.26
CA GLU A 104 31.58 -28.68 2.75
C GLU A 104 30.41 -28.32 1.83
N ILE A 105 29.97 -29.24 0.95
CA ILE A 105 28.78 -29.01 0.10
C ILE A 105 27.53 -28.79 0.96
N LYS A 106 27.29 -29.66 1.96
CA LYS A 106 26.15 -29.51 2.88
C LYS A 106 26.22 -28.22 3.70
N ARG A 107 27.43 -27.83 4.12
CA ARG A 107 27.66 -26.58 4.84
C ARG A 107 27.36 -25.37 3.94
N HIS A 108 27.76 -25.40 2.68
CA HIS A 108 27.44 -24.34 1.72
C HIS A 108 25.92 -24.14 1.59
N PHE A 109 25.15 -25.21 1.42
CA PHE A 109 23.68 -25.14 1.40
C PHE A 109 23.08 -24.57 2.70
N ARG A 110 23.72 -24.83 3.85
CA ARG A 110 23.27 -24.31 5.14
C ARG A 110 23.56 -22.82 5.31
N ASP A 111 24.74 -22.39 4.87
CA ASP A 111 25.27 -21.07 5.21
C ASP A 111 24.98 -20.01 4.12
N ARG A 112 24.79 -20.40 2.85
CA ARG A 112 24.74 -19.45 1.71
C ARG A 112 23.47 -19.46 0.87
N THR A 113 22.60 -20.46 0.99
CA THR A 113 21.40 -20.58 0.15
C THR A 113 20.16 -19.87 0.75
N TRP A 114 20.24 -19.31 1.96
CA TRP A 114 19.12 -18.58 2.55
C TRP A 114 18.96 -17.20 1.90
N GLY A 115 17.83 -16.98 1.21
CA GLY A 115 17.52 -15.69 0.58
C GLY A 115 17.23 -14.56 1.57
N VAL A 116 17.00 -14.90 2.85
CA VAL A 116 16.74 -13.96 3.95
C VAL A 116 17.53 -14.34 5.20
N HIS A 117 17.92 -13.35 6.00
CA HIS A 117 18.62 -13.60 7.26
C HIS A 117 17.68 -14.22 8.30
N VAL A 118 17.90 -15.49 8.65
CA VAL A 118 17.15 -16.20 9.68
C VAL A 118 18.04 -16.46 10.91
N PRO A 119 17.57 -16.15 12.14
CA PRO A 119 18.32 -16.42 13.37
C PRO A 119 18.78 -17.87 13.48
N ARG A 120 19.96 -18.11 14.08
CA ARG A 120 20.57 -19.46 14.10
C ARG A 120 19.69 -20.52 14.76
N ARG A 121 19.11 -20.21 15.93
CA ARG A 121 18.18 -21.09 16.64
C ARG A 121 17.03 -21.56 15.74
N LEU A 122 16.47 -20.64 14.96
CA LEU A 122 15.34 -20.95 14.07
C LEU A 122 15.78 -21.79 12.87
N ARG A 123 16.99 -21.59 12.34
CA ARG A 123 17.57 -22.44 11.28
C ARG A 123 17.78 -23.88 11.75
N ASP A 124 18.28 -24.05 12.97
CA ASP A 124 18.49 -25.38 13.54
C ASP A 124 17.13 -26.08 13.76
N LEU A 125 16.14 -25.35 14.29
CA LEU A 125 14.77 -25.85 14.46
C LEU A 125 14.09 -26.23 13.12
N ILE A 126 14.31 -25.47 12.05
CA ILE A 126 13.78 -25.81 10.71
C ILE A 126 14.28 -27.17 10.22
N LEU A 127 15.55 -27.51 10.49
CA LEU A 127 16.11 -28.81 10.14
C LEU A 127 15.49 -29.94 10.98
N GLU A 128 15.31 -29.71 12.28
CA GLU A 128 14.67 -30.67 13.20
C GLU A 128 13.21 -30.92 12.83
N VAL A 129 12.45 -29.86 12.53
CA VAL A 129 11.06 -29.94 12.04
C VAL A 129 10.99 -30.72 10.73
N GLY A 130 11.90 -30.50 9.78
CA GLY A 130 11.95 -31.26 8.53
C GLY A 130 12.17 -32.77 8.76
N GLN A 131 13.09 -33.13 9.65
CA GLN A 131 13.37 -34.54 9.99
C GLN A 131 12.20 -35.20 10.74
N ALA A 132 11.62 -34.50 11.70
CA ALA A 132 10.44 -34.97 12.43
C ALA A 132 9.25 -35.14 11.49
N THR A 133 9.05 -34.21 10.55
CA THR A 133 7.99 -34.30 9.54
C THR A 133 8.14 -35.55 8.69
N ALA A 134 9.34 -35.84 8.17
CA ALA A 134 9.58 -37.03 7.36
C ALA A 134 9.34 -38.33 8.16
N THR A 135 9.81 -38.36 9.42
CA THR A 135 9.67 -39.51 10.33
C THR A 135 8.20 -39.78 10.65
N LEU A 136 7.47 -38.76 11.13
CA LEU A 136 6.05 -38.87 11.47
C LEU A 136 5.19 -39.16 10.25
N THR A 137 5.55 -38.63 9.07
CA THR A 137 4.82 -38.96 7.83
C THR A 137 4.93 -40.46 7.52
N SER A 138 6.10 -41.05 7.72
CA SER A 138 6.30 -42.49 7.56
C SER A 138 5.53 -43.32 8.60
N GLU A 139 5.44 -42.85 9.84
CA GLU A 139 4.74 -43.56 10.93
C GLU A 139 3.21 -43.45 10.81
N LEU A 140 2.70 -42.26 10.48
CA LEU A 140 1.27 -41.93 10.46
C LEU A 140 0.61 -42.20 9.11
N SER A 141 1.40 -42.43 8.05
CA SER A 141 0.93 -42.52 6.66
C SER A 141 0.12 -41.28 6.20
N ARG A 142 0.37 -40.13 6.83
CA ARG A 142 -0.18 -38.80 6.50
C ARG A 142 0.75 -37.71 7.00
N ALA A 143 0.56 -36.48 6.55
CA ALA A 143 1.27 -35.34 7.11
C ALA A 143 0.95 -35.17 8.62
N PRO A 144 1.96 -34.91 9.47
CA PRO A 144 1.74 -34.62 10.89
C PRO A 144 1.14 -33.23 11.09
N THR A 145 0.45 -33.06 12.21
CA THR A 145 -0.07 -31.77 12.68
C THR A 145 0.99 -30.99 13.46
N VAL A 146 0.77 -29.68 13.66
CA VAL A 146 1.66 -28.83 14.46
C VAL A 146 1.77 -29.33 15.91
N ALA A 147 0.66 -29.76 16.51
CA ALA A 147 0.64 -30.33 17.85
C ALA A 147 1.46 -31.63 17.95
N GLU A 148 1.40 -32.49 16.93
CA GLU A 148 2.20 -33.74 16.87
C GLU A 148 3.70 -33.45 16.74
N LEU A 149 4.06 -32.44 15.94
CA LEU A 149 5.44 -31.96 15.82
C LEU A 149 5.94 -31.35 17.13
N SER A 150 5.12 -30.52 17.76
CA SER A 150 5.41 -29.90 19.06
C SER A 150 5.66 -30.96 20.14
N ALA A 151 4.80 -31.98 20.22
CA ALA A 151 4.96 -33.09 21.17
C ALA A 151 6.23 -33.92 20.88
N ARG A 152 6.57 -34.15 19.60
CA ARG A 152 7.76 -34.92 19.22
C ARG A 152 9.07 -34.18 19.49
N LEU A 153 9.07 -32.87 19.31
CA LEU A 153 10.26 -32.02 19.41
C LEU A 153 10.37 -31.29 20.75
N GLU A 154 9.42 -31.51 21.66
CA GLU A 154 9.34 -30.83 22.96
C GLU A 154 9.46 -29.30 22.86
N THR A 155 8.91 -28.74 21.78
CA THR A 155 9.05 -27.33 21.39
C THR A 155 7.66 -26.70 21.29
N PRO A 156 7.44 -25.47 21.79
CA PRO A 156 6.13 -24.81 21.72
C PRO A 156 5.58 -24.72 20.29
N GLU A 157 4.27 -24.89 20.12
CA GLU A 157 3.61 -24.81 18.80
C GLU A 157 3.91 -23.50 18.06
N GLU A 158 4.01 -22.37 18.78
CA GLU A 158 4.40 -21.07 18.21
C GLU A 158 5.79 -21.09 17.58
N GLU A 159 6.77 -21.74 18.21
CA GLU A 159 8.13 -21.87 17.65
C GLU A 159 8.14 -22.83 16.45
N ILE A 160 7.31 -23.88 16.46
CA ILE A 160 7.12 -24.79 15.32
C ILE A 160 6.50 -24.04 14.13
N LEU A 161 5.45 -23.23 14.37
CA LEU A 161 4.82 -22.40 13.34
C LEU A 161 5.81 -21.40 12.76
N ALA A 162 6.55 -20.70 13.62
CA ALA A 162 7.59 -19.75 13.17
C ALA A 162 8.67 -20.44 12.32
N ALA A 163 9.06 -21.67 12.66
CA ALA A 163 9.98 -22.46 11.87
C ALA A 163 9.39 -22.85 10.51
N LEU A 164 8.15 -23.35 10.47
CA LEU A 164 7.46 -23.72 9.24
C LEU A 164 7.27 -22.51 8.29
N GLU A 165 6.89 -21.35 8.81
CA GLU A 165 6.78 -20.11 8.04
C GLU A 165 8.14 -19.64 7.52
N SER A 166 9.16 -19.67 8.39
CA SER A 166 10.51 -19.24 8.03
C SER A 166 11.21 -20.19 7.05
N ALA A 167 10.79 -21.46 6.99
CA ALA A 167 11.28 -22.41 6.00
C ALA A 167 10.97 -21.98 4.56
N ALA A 168 9.89 -21.21 4.33
CA ALA A 168 9.59 -20.61 3.03
C ALA A 168 10.66 -19.58 2.59
N GLY A 169 11.42 -19.01 3.52
CA GLY A 169 12.56 -18.14 3.25
C GLY A 169 13.80 -18.87 2.72
N TYR A 170 13.82 -20.21 2.73
CA TYR A 170 14.91 -21.00 2.15
C TYR A 170 14.91 -20.94 0.62
N SER A 171 13.74 -20.82 -0.01
CA SER A 171 13.60 -20.63 -1.46
C SER A 171 12.35 -19.80 -1.73
N PRO A 172 12.46 -18.46 -1.76
CA PRO A 172 11.33 -17.61 -2.05
C PRO A 172 10.81 -17.90 -3.48
N ALA A 173 9.49 -17.89 -3.64
CA ALA A 173 8.89 -17.97 -4.96
C ALA A 173 9.30 -16.76 -5.81
N SER A 174 9.61 -16.99 -7.08
CA SER A 174 9.90 -15.91 -8.02
C SER A 174 8.63 -15.12 -8.31
N LEU A 175 8.69 -13.79 -8.21
CA LEU A 175 7.61 -12.92 -8.69
C LEU A 175 7.38 -13.09 -10.19
N ASN A 176 8.43 -13.48 -10.93
CA ASN A 176 8.34 -13.71 -12.37
C ASN A 176 7.96 -15.16 -12.72
N ALA A 177 7.54 -15.96 -11.72
CA ALA A 177 7.03 -17.29 -11.99
C ALA A 177 5.70 -17.17 -12.76
N PRO A 178 5.54 -17.86 -13.91
CA PRO A 178 4.29 -17.82 -14.66
C PRO A 178 3.16 -18.45 -13.86
N VAL A 179 1.98 -17.82 -13.89
CA VAL A 179 0.77 -18.31 -13.23
C VAL A 179 -0.23 -18.75 -14.30
N GLY A 180 -0.52 -20.05 -14.32
CA GLY A 180 -1.44 -20.66 -15.29
C GLY A 180 -0.75 -21.07 -16.61
N GLY A 181 -1.38 -21.98 -17.35
CA GLY A 181 -0.81 -22.57 -18.57
C GLY A 181 -1.02 -21.78 -19.86
N GLU A 182 -1.96 -20.81 -19.88
CA GLU A 182 -2.36 -20.07 -21.09
C GLU A 182 -2.19 -18.55 -21.00
N SER A 183 -2.05 -17.98 -19.80
CA SER A 183 -1.81 -16.54 -19.61
C SER A 183 -0.32 -16.25 -19.40
N SER A 184 0.15 -15.14 -19.98
CA SER A 184 1.48 -14.56 -19.69
C SER A 184 1.58 -13.90 -18.30
N ALA A 185 0.60 -14.13 -17.42
CA ALA A 185 0.56 -13.50 -16.10
C ALA A 185 1.67 -14.07 -15.23
N GLU A 186 2.44 -13.19 -14.60
CA GLU A 186 3.45 -13.55 -13.63
C GLU A 186 2.88 -13.46 -12.21
N PHE A 187 3.50 -14.15 -11.25
CA PHE A 187 3.04 -14.13 -9.85
C PHE A 187 3.01 -12.72 -9.28
N GLY A 188 3.94 -11.86 -9.69
CA GLY A 188 4.00 -10.44 -9.34
C GLY A 188 2.79 -9.64 -9.81
N ASP A 189 2.17 -10.00 -10.94
CA ASP A 189 0.98 -9.31 -11.46
C ASP A 189 -0.25 -9.53 -10.57
N LEU A 190 -0.24 -10.61 -9.77
CA LEU A 190 -1.31 -10.95 -8.83
C LEU A 190 -1.13 -10.31 -7.46
N VAL A 191 0.05 -9.73 -7.18
CA VAL A 191 0.32 -9.08 -5.91
C VAL A 191 -0.33 -7.70 -5.91
N GLY A 192 -1.47 -7.59 -5.24
CA GLY A 192 -2.15 -6.32 -5.03
C GLY A 192 -1.35 -5.38 -4.11
N GLU A 193 -1.58 -4.09 -4.27
CA GLU A 193 -1.08 -3.05 -3.36
C GLU A 193 -2.20 -2.48 -2.50
N SER A 194 -1.84 -1.92 -1.35
CA SER A 194 -2.79 -1.16 -0.53
C SER A 194 -3.12 0.16 -1.22
N ASP A 195 -4.36 0.33 -1.68
CA ASP A 195 -4.83 1.59 -2.25
C ASP A 195 -5.29 2.55 -1.13
N HIS A 196 -4.38 3.42 -0.69
CA HIS A 196 -4.68 4.47 0.29
C HIS A 196 -5.76 5.47 -0.18
N ALA A 197 -6.01 5.57 -1.49
CA ALA A 197 -7.11 6.40 -1.98
C ALA A 197 -8.46 5.81 -1.57
N LEU A 198 -8.61 4.47 -1.59
CA LEU A 198 -9.82 3.77 -1.13
C LEU A 198 -10.07 3.98 0.36
N GLU A 199 -9.02 3.95 1.19
CA GLU A 199 -9.14 4.25 2.64
C GLU A 199 -9.70 5.66 2.87
N SER A 200 -9.32 6.63 2.03
CA SER A 200 -9.77 8.02 2.15
C SER A 200 -11.18 8.30 1.61
N VAL A 201 -11.82 7.34 0.92
CA VAL A 201 -13.15 7.56 0.31
C VAL A 201 -14.20 7.80 1.37
N ASP A 202 -14.21 7.00 2.43
CA ASP A 202 -15.23 7.09 3.49
C ASP A 202 -15.15 8.44 4.22
N ASP A 203 -13.92 8.87 4.53
CA ASP A 203 -13.64 10.20 5.09
C ASP A 203 -14.14 11.32 4.19
N ARG A 204 -13.87 11.24 2.88
CA ARG A 204 -14.28 12.26 1.90
C ARG A 204 -15.79 12.35 1.77
N VAL A 205 -16.48 11.22 1.71
CA VAL A 205 -17.96 11.17 1.61
C VAL A 205 -18.58 11.74 2.88
N THR A 206 -18.06 11.35 4.04
CA THR A 206 -18.53 11.83 5.35
C THR A 206 -18.33 13.34 5.50
N VAL A 207 -17.12 13.84 5.24
CA VAL A 207 -16.81 15.28 5.32
C VAL A 207 -17.67 16.07 4.34
N SER A 208 -17.89 15.58 3.11
CA SER A 208 -18.75 16.26 2.12
C SER A 208 -20.17 16.47 2.65
N GLY A 209 -20.77 15.45 3.27
CA GLY A 209 -22.09 15.56 3.91
C GLY A 209 -22.11 16.55 5.08
N LEU A 210 -21.07 16.54 5.92
CA LEU A 210 -20.96 17.44 7.07
C LEU A 210 -20.74 18.90 6.68
N LEU A 211 -19.96 19.17 5.62
CA LEU A 211 -19.75 20.52 5.11
C LEU A 211 -21.06 21.20 4.68
N HIS A 212 -22.05 20.45 4.21
CA HIS A 212 -23.37 20.98 3.86
C HIS A 212 -24.22 21.40 5.06
N ARG A 213 -23.88 20.94 6.27
CA ARG A 213 -24.56 21.33 7.52
C ARG A 213 -23.97 22.60 8.13
N LEU A 214 -22.77 23.00 7.70
CA LEU A 214 -22.19 24.28 8.09
C LEU A 214 -22.90 25.43 7.37
N PRO A 215 -23.02 26.62 8.00
CA PRO A 215 -23.50 27.81 7.32
C PRO A 215 -22.64 28.16 6.10
N TRP A 216 -23.23 28.87 5.13
CA TRP A 216 -22.56 29.19 3.87
C TRP A 216 -21.24 29.92 4.09
N ARG A 217 -21.21 30.86 5.04
CA ARG A 217 -20.03 31.65 5.39
C ARG A 217 -18.86 30.75 5.84
N GLU A 218 -19.06 29.88 6.83
CA GLU A 218 -18.04 28.94 7.31
C GLU A 218 -17.58 27.99 6.21
N ARG A 219 -18.52 27.42 5.43
CA ARG A 219 -18.19 26.53 4.31
C ARG A 219 -17.35 27.24 3.25
N ARG A 220 -17.66 28.50 2.95
CA ARG A 220 -16.91 29.30 1.97
C ARG A 220 -15.53 29.70 2.49
N ILE A 221 -15.42 30.02 3.78
CA ILE A 221 -14.14 30.27 4.45
C ILE A 221 -13.25 29.01 4.40
N LEU A 222 -13.80 27.83 4.67
CA LEU A 222 -13.08 26.56 4.52
C LEU A 222 -12.64 26.32 3.06
N ALA A 223 -13.53 26.53 2.08
CA ALA A 223 -13.20 26.33 0.67
C ALA A 223 -12.07 27.26 0.20
N MET A 224 -12.12 28.56 0.53
CA MET A 224 -11.04 29.47 0.16
C MET A 224 -9.73 29.13 0.87
N ARG A 225 -9.79 28.63 2.11
CA ARG A 225 -8.59 28.27 2.87
C ARG A 225 -7.91 27.02 2.33
N PHE A 226 -8.66 25.94 2.10
CA PHE A 226 -8.11 24.61 1.81
C PHE A 226 -8.09 24.25 0.32
N TYR A 227 -8.99 24.81 -0.48
CA TYR A 227 -8.99 24.61 -1.94
C TYR A 227 -8.49 25.85 -2.70
N GLY A 228 -8.81 27.05 -2.20
CA GLY A 228 -8.38 28.31 -2.80
C GLY A 228 -6.98 28.77 -2.40
N ASN A 229 -6.31 28.07 -1.47
CA ASN A 229 -5.00 28.43 -0.90
C ASN A 229 -4.88 29.88 -0.40
N GLN A 230 -5.99 30.51 -0.02
CA GLN A 230 -6.00 31.89 0.43
C GLN A 230 -5.50 32.04 1.87
N THR A 231 -4.80 33.15 2.14
CA THR A 231 -4.40 33.49 3.50
C THR A 231 -5.61 33.96 4.31
N GLN A 232 -5.56 33.83 5.63
CA GLN A 232 -6.65 34.32 6.49
C GLN A 232 -6.85 35.83 6.35
N ALA A 233 -5.80 36.59 6.02
CA ALA A 233 -5.87 38.03 5.75
C ALA A 233 -6.62 38.33 4.44
N GLU A 234 -6.36 37.58 3.37
CA GLU A 234 -7.09 37.69 2.10
C GLU A 234 -8.57 37.33 2.26
N ILE A 235 -8.85 36.25 3.00
CA ILE A 235 -10.21 35.82 3.31
C ILE A 235 -10.93 36.91 4.12
N ALA A 236 -10.25 37.49 5.11
CA ALA A 236 -10.76 38.58 5.96
C ALA A 236 -11.13 39.81 5.12
N ALA A 237 -10.24 40.25 4.24
CA ALA A 237 -10.48 41.36 3.32
C ALA A 237 -11.71 41.11 2.43
N ARG A 238 -11.90 39.87 1.95
CA ARG A 238 -13.02 39.51 1.09
C ARG A 238 -14.38 39.49 1.81
N PHE A 239 -14.37 39.21 3.11
CA PHE A 239 -15.58 39.14 3.95
C PHE A 239 -15.82 40.42 4.76
N GLY A 240 -14.91 41.40 4.71
CA GLY A 240 -15.04 42.63 5.50
C GLY A 240 -14.93 42.41 7.01
N ILE A 241 -14.21 41.36 7.43
CA ILE A 241 -14.02 41.01 8.85
C ILE A 241 -12.53 40.99 9.21
N SER A 242 -12.19 40.91 10.50
CA SER A 242 -10.79 40.81 10.90
C SER A 242 -10.20 39.42 10.64
N GLN A 243 -8.88 39.35 10.40
CA GLN A 243 -8.16 38.08 10.25
C GLN A 243 -8.30 37.18 11.49
N MET A 244 -8.29 37.77 12.70
CA MET A 244 -8.56 37.03 13.93
C MET A 244 -9.97 36.44 13.99
N HIS A 245 -10.96 37.11 13.41
CA HIS A 245 -12.32 36.58 13.28
C HIS A 245 -12.32 35.37 12.32
N VAL A 246 -11.67 35.46 11.16
CA VAL A 246 -11.51 34.31 10.24
C VAL A 246 -10.84 33.12 10.93
N SER A 247 -9.78 33.36 11.69
CA SER A 247 -9.08 32.32 12.46
C SER A 247 -10.03 31.60 13.42
N ARG A 248 -10.82 32.34 14.20
CA ARG A 248 -11.82 31.76 15.11
C ARG A 248 -12.89 30.93 14.38
N LEU A 249 -13.36 31.39 13.23
CA LEU A 249 -14.35 30.68 12.42
C LEU A 249 -13.79 29.36 11.88
N LEU A 250 -12.56 29.38 11.36
CA LEU A 250 -11.87 28.18 10.88
C LEU A 250 -11.69 27.16 12.00
N SER A 251 -11.14 27.58 13.15
CA SER A 251 -10.94 26.70 14.29
C SER A 251 -12.25 26.09 14.78
N ARG A 252 -13.32 26.89 14.88
CA ARG A 252 -14.64 26.40 15.27
C ARG A 252 -15.21 25.38 14.28
N ALA A 253 -15.14 25.69 12.98
CA ALA A 253 -15.63 24.81 11.93
C ALA A 253 -14.87 23.48 11.89
N LEU A 254 -13.54 23.51 12.02
CA LEU A 254 -12.69 22.31 12.05
C LEU A 254 -12.94 21.47 13.31
N THR A 255 -13.07 22.10 14.48
CA THR A 255 -13.39 21.38 15.72
C THR A 255 -14.75 20.69 15.62
N TRP A 256 -15.76 21.37 15.09
CA TRP A 256 -17.08 20.77 14.90
C TRP A 256 -17.06 19.65 13.86
N LEU A 257 -16.36 19.82 12.72
CA LEU A 257 -16.21 18.76 11.72
C LEU A 257 -15.58 17.51 12.33
N ARG A 258 -14.53 17.68 13.14
CA ARG A 258 -13.88 16.57 13.85
C ARG A 258 -14.83 15.88 14.82
N GLN A 259 -15.59 16.64 15.61
CA GLN A 259 -16.58 16.06 16.53
C GLN A 259 -17.69 15.32 15.78
N ALA A 260 -18.16 15.89 14.66
CA ALA A 260 -19.22 15.32 13.85
C ALA A 260 -18.79 14.05 13.09
N MET A 261 -17.51 13.91 12.74
CA MET A 261 -16.96 12.68 12.16
C MET A 261 -16.87 11.54 13.18
N LEU A 262 -16.70 11.86 14.46
CA LEU A 262 -16.54 10.88 15.54
C LEU A 262 -17.86 10.47 16.21
N ALA A 263 -19.00 10.99 15.75
CA ALA A 263 -20.30 10.76 16.36
C ALA A 263 -21.27 10.07 15.38
N ASP A 264 -22.05 9.09 15.87
CA ASP A 264 -23.08 8.40 15.08
C ASP A 264 -24.14 9.35 14.52
N ALA A 265 -24.40 10.44 15.25
CA ALA A 265 -25.26 11.54 14.82
C ALA A 265 -24.51 12.87 14.96
N PRO A 266 -24.37 13.67 13.88
CA PRO A 266 -23.64 14.94 13.95
C PRO A 266 -24.32 15.90 14.93
N PRO A 267 -23.59 16.49 15.89
CA PRO A 267 -24.15 17.45 16.82
C PRO A 267 -24.69 18.65 16.02
N PRO A 268 -25.82 19.26 16.46
CA PRO A 268 -26.28 20.49 15.83
C PRO A 268 -25.16 21.52 15.89
N TRP A 269 -25.04 22.34 14.83
CA TRP A 269 -24.14 23.48 14.88
C TRP A 269 -24.62 24.43 15.98
N GLN A 270 -23.93 24.40 17.13
CA GLN A 270 -24.27 25.20 18.31
C GLN A 270 -23.91 26.67 18.02
N ASN A 271 -24.86 27.36 17.38
CA ASN A 271 -25.17 28.78 17.46
C ASN A 271 -24.29 29.62 18.44
N GLY A 272 -23.76 30.80 18.13
CA GLY A 272 -24.13 31.70 17.01
C GLY A 272 -25.57 32.20 17.05
N ALA A 273 -26.36 31.92 18.10
CA ALA A 273 -27.82 32.12 18.12
C ALA A 273 -28.22 33.60 17.90
N ALA A 274 -27.37 34.54 18.30
CA ALA A 274 -27.60 35.96 18.06
C ALA A 274 -27.31 36.40 16.61
N GLU A 275 -26.62 35.59 15.79
CA GLU A 275 -26.33 35.89 14.37
C GLU A 275 -27.07 34.98 13.38
N ALA A 276 -27.55 33.80 13.81
CA ALA A 276 -28.30 32.88 12.96
C ALA A 276 -29.71 33.39 12.59
N GLU A 277 -30.34 34.22 13.42
CA GLU A 277 -31.56 34.97 13.05
C GLU A 277 -31.26 36.08 12.04
N THR A 278 -30.03 36.59 12.02
CA THR A 278 -29.53 37.58 11.06
C THR A 278 -29.21 36.95 9.70
N GLY A 279 -28.99 35.63 9.65
CA GLY A 279 -28.66 34.84 8.45
C GLY A 279 -29.84 34.22 7.71
N LYS A 280 -31.02 34.05 8.32
CA LYS A 280 -32.21 33.57 7.57
C LYS A 280 -32.71 34.64 6.59
N ALA A 281 -33.08 34.21 5.39
CA ALA A 281 -33.73 35.08 4.42
C ALA A 281 -34.99 35.71 5.03
N ARG A 282 -34.96 37.03 5.21
CA ARG A 282 -36.12 37.84 5.59
C ARG A 282 -36.60 38.54 4.34
N ILE A 283 -37.77 38.15 3.86
CA ILE A 283 -38.38 38.73 2.68
C ILE A 283 -39.65 39.45 3.12
N SER A 284 -39.69 40.76 2.89
CA SER A 284 -40.87 41.57 3.14
C SER A 284 -41.32 42.25 1.86
N VAL A 285 -42.64 42.33 1.65
CA VAL A 285 -43.23 42.96 0.47
C VAL A 285 -44.01 44.19 0.94
N LYS A 286 -43.66 45.35 0.40
CA LYS A 286 -44.33 46.62 0.68
C LYS A 286 -44.93 47.17 -0.60
N GLN A 287 -46.18 47.61 -0.55
CA GLN A 287 -46.84 48.26 -1.67
C GLN A 287 -46.98 49.74 -1.40
N ASN A 288 -46.32 50.56 -2.23
CA ASN A 288 -46.35 52.01 -2.16
C ASN A 288 -47.10 52.54 -3.39
N GLY A 289 -48.43 52.61 -3.30
CA GLY A 289 -49.30 52.94 -4.43
C GLY A 289 -49.21 51.88 -5.52
N ASP A 290 -48.80 52.28 -6.72
CA ASP A 290 -48.68 51.44 -7.92
C ASP A 290 -47.27 50.81 -8.08
N ARG A 291 -46.47 50.82 -7.01
CA ARG A 291 -45.12 50.22 -6.98
C ARG A 291 -45.02 49.20 -5.86
N VAL A 292 -44.46 48.03 -6.16
CA VAL A 292 -44.23 46.97 -5.18
C VAL A 292 -42.72 46.85 -4.90
N VAL A 293 -42.34 46.87 -3.62
CA VAL A 293 -40.96 46.73 -3.16
C VAL A 293 -40.82 45.42 -2.40
N VAL A 294 -39.93 44.54 -2.89
CA VAL A 294 -39.55 43.30 -2.23
C VAL A 294 -38.21 43.52 -1.53
N GLU A 295 -38.23 43.71 -0.22
CA GLU A 295 -37.02 43.89 0.60
C GLU A 295 -36.47 42.51 1.00
N VAL A 296 -35.19 42.29 0.71
CA VAL A 296 -34.48 41.04 1.01
C VAL A 296 -33.38 41.30 2.03
N GLY A 297 -33.48 40.64 3.17
CA GLY A 297 -32.51 40.63 4.25
C GLY A 297 -31.97 39.22 4.51
N GLY A 298 -30.76 39.11 5.07
CA GLY A 298 -30.15 37.82 5.44
C GLY A 298 -29.56 37.04 4.26
N GLU A 299 -29.19 35.78 4.48
CA GLU A 299 -28.68 34.89 3.43
C GLU A 299 -29.85 34.19 2.73
N VAL A 300 -29.85 34.26 1.39
CA VAL A 300 -30.82 33.55 0.53
C VAL A 300 -30.24 32.18 0.19
N ASP A 301 -30.52 31.22 1.07
CA ASP A 301 -30.26 29.79 0.88
C ASP A 301 -31.41 29.12 0.09
N ARG A 302 -31.38 27.78 -0.05
CA ARG A 302 -32.43 27.02 -0.75
C ARG A 302 -33.84 27.30 -0.22
N ALA A 303 -34.02 27.42 1.09
CA ALA A 303 -35.33 27.69 1.68
C ALA A 303 -35.76 29.16 1.46
N GLY A 304 -34.83 30.09 1.62
CA GLY A 304 -35.02 31.51 1.31
C GLY A 304 -35.30 31.77 -0.18
N ALA A 305 -34.72 30.97 -1.07
CA ALA A 305 -34.91 31.06 -2.51
C ALA A 305 -36.36 30.77 -2.91
N ASP A 306 -36.99 29.77 -2.30
CA ASP A 306 -38.40 29.46 -2.55
C ASP A 306 -39.33 30.56 -2.05
N GLN A 307 -39.01 31.17 -0.91
CA GLN A 307 -39.75 32.31 -0.39
C GLN A 307 -39.58 33.55 -1.28
N LEU A 308 -38.36 33.83 -1.74
CA LEU A 308 -38.06 34.96 -2.62
C LEU A 308 -38.77 34.81 -3.96
N ARG A 309 -38.71 33.61 -4.55
CA ARG A 309 -39.37 33.30 -5.82
C ARG A 309 -40.86 33.56 -5.73
N ARG A 310 -41.52 33.04 -4.68
CA ARG A 310 -42.96 33.28 -4.46
C ARG A 310 -43.27 34.76 -4.30
N ALA A 311 -42.52 35.49 -3.47
CA ALA A 311 -42.76 36.90 -3.24
C ALA A 311 -42.61 37.75 -4.52
N VAL A 312 -41.57 37.49 -5.31
CA VAL A 312 -41.33 38.24 -6.56
C VAL A 312 -42.37 37.89 -7.62
N LEU A 313 -42.71 36.61 -7.80
CA LEU A 313 -43.76 36.21 -8.75
C LEU A 313 -45.13 36.77 -8.35
N GLN A 314 -45.46 36.77 -7.06
CA GLN A 314 -46.69 37.37 -6.55
C GLN A 314 -46.73 38.89 -6.77
N ALA A 315 -45.61 39.59 -6.57
CA ALA A 315 -45.50 41.02 -6.86
C ALA A 315 -45.72 41.33 -8.35
N VAL A 316 -45.17 40.51 -9.24
CA VAL A 316 -45.31 40.69 -10.69
C VAL A 316 -46.73 40.37 -11.18
N THR A 317 -47.37 39.34 -10.62
CA THR A 317 -48.75 38.94 -11.02
C THR A 317 -49.80 39.97 -10.64
N GLY A 318 -49.53 40.81 -9.64
CA GLY A 318 -50.38 41.96 -9.30
C GLY A 318 -50.38 43.09 -10.35
N GLN A 319 -49.57 42.97 -11.42
CA GLN A 319 -49.40 43.96 -12.49
C GLN A 319 -49.23 45.42 -12.02
N PRO A 320 -48.34 45.71 -11.05
CA PRO A 320 -48.04 47.08 -10.67
C PRO A 320 -47.29 47.80 -11.79
N ARG A 321 -47.25 49.13 -11.74
CA ARG A 321 -46.40 49.94 -12.64
C ARG A 321 -44.91 49.58 -12.57
N GLU A 322 -44.40 49.14 -11.42
CA GLU A 322 -43.02 48.66 -11.27
C GLU A 322 -42.85 47.74 -10.05
N VAL A 323 -41.99 46.72 -10.19
CA VAL A 323 -41.49 45.89 -9.08
C VAL A 323 -40.02 46.20 -8.81
N VAL A 324 -39.69 46.48 -7.55
CA VAL A 324 -38.30 46.73 -7.12
C VAL A 324 -37.87 45.74 -6.07
N VAL A 325 -36.81 44.99 -6.35
CA VAL A 325 -36.18 44.10 -5.37
C VAL A 325 -35.02 44.87 -4.72
N ASP A 326 -35.18 45.17 -3.44
CA ASP A 326 -34.17 45.84 -2.62
C ASP A 326 -33.30 44.81 -1.90
N LEU A 327 -32.01 44.82 -2.23
CA LEU A 327 -31.02 43.85 -1.74
C LEU A 327 -30.07 44.45 -0.69
N VAL A 328 -30.42 45.59 -0.06
CA VAL A 328 -29.56 46.26 0.92
C VAL A 328 -29.20 45.35 2.11
N GLY A 329 -30.12 44.48 2.52
CA GLY A 329 -29.94 43.58 3.65
C GLY A 329 -29.43 42.18 3.25
N ALA A 330 -29.24 41.90 1.97
CA ALA A 330 -28.92 40.57 1.49
C ALA A 330 -27.44 40.25 1.71
N GLY A 331 -27.16 39.30 2.60
CA GLY A 331 -25.79 38.90 2.97
C GLY A 331 -25.13 37.93 1.97
N GLY A 332 -25.93 37.24 1.16
CA GLY A 332 -25.43 36.28 0.17
C GLY A 332 -26.55 35.56 -0.58
N PHE A 333 -26.23 35.05 -1.76
CA PHE A 333 -27.13 34.26 -2.61
C PHE A 333 -26.44 32.95 -2.99
N ASP A 334 -27.14 31.83 -2.81
CA ASP A 334 -26.78 30.58 -3.46
C ASP A 334 -27.35 30.49 -4.89
N ALA A 335 -27.10 29.38 -5.58
CA ALA A 335 -27.61 29.16 -6.94
C ALA A 335 -29.15 29.20 -7.01
N GLY A 336 -29.85 28.75 -5.96
CA GLY A 336 -31.31 28.78 -5.89
C GLY A 336 -31.84 30.20 -5.76
N GLY A 337 -31.21 31.05 -4.96
CA GLY A 337 -31.58 32.45 -4.83
C GLY A 337 -31.41 33.23 -6.14
N ILE A 338 -30.34 32.96 -6.89
CA ILE A 338 -30.12 33.55 -8.22
C ILE A 338 -31.22 33.10 -9.19
N ALA A 339 -31.54 31.80 -9.21
CA ALA A 339 -32.61 31.25 -10.04
C ALA A 339 -33.99 31.86 -9.69
N ALA A 340 -34.24 32.18 -8.42
CA ALA A 340 -35.46 32.86 -8.00
C ALA A 340 -35.60 34.27 -8.60
N LEU A 341 -34.51 35.04 -8.64
CA LEU A 341 -34.50 36.37 -9.27
C LEU A 341 -34.63 36.30 -10.80
N MET A 342 -34.00 35.30 -11.43
CA MET A 342 -34.14 35.04 -12.87
C MET A 342 -35.59 34.73 -13.25
N ALA A 343 -36.24 33.81 -12.52
CA ALA A 343 -37.64 33.49 -12.72
C ALA A 343 -38.56 34.71 -12.56
N GLY A 344 -38.24 35.59 -11.60
CA GLY A 344 -38.91 36.87 -11.43
C GLY A 344 -38.77 37.79 -12.65
N ARG A 345 -37.56 37.93 -13.22
CA ARG A 345 -37.34 38.72 -14.44
C ARG A 345 -38.06 38.15 -15.65
N GLU A 346 -38.06 36.82 -15.82
CA GLU A 346 -38.78 36.16 -16.91
C GLU A 346 -40.30 36.36 -16.79
N ALA A 347 -40.85 36.29 -15.58
CA ALA A 347 -42.26 36.62 -15.35
C ALA A 347 -42.58 38.07 -15.67
N ALA A 348 -41.73 39.00 -15.22
CA ALA A 348 -41.86 40.44 -15.47
C ALA A 348 -41.82 40.77 -16.98
N ALA A 349 -40.92 40.12 -17.73
CA ALA A 349 -40.84 40.26 -19.18
C ALA A 349 -42.11 39.76 -19.89
N ARG A 350 -42.73 38.67 -19.41
CA ARG A 350 -43.98 38.14 -19.98
C ARG A 350 -45.20 39.01 -19.70
N THR A 351 -45.25 39.68 -18.54
CA THR A 351 -46.39 40.53 -18.15
C THR A 351 -46.21 42.01 -18.53
N GLY A 352 -45.02 42.40 -19.02
CA GLY A 352 -44.71 43.80 -19.36
C GLY A 352 -44.45 44.69 -18.14
N VAL A 353 -44.35 44.12 -16.94
CA VAL A 353 -44.06 44.87 -15.71
C VAL A 353 -42.55 45.06 -15.58
N PRO A 354 -42.02 46.29 -15.42
CA PRO A 354 -40.59 46.49 -15.21
C PRO A 354 -40.16 45.97 -13.83
N LEU A 355 -39.08 45.16 -13.79
CA LEU A 355 -38.45 44.67 -12.57
C LEU A 355 -37.01 45.19 -12.44
N ARG A 356 -36.70 45.86 -11.32
CA ARG A 356 -35.35 46.40 -11.03
C ARG A 356 -34.77 45.81 -9.74
N LEU A 357 -33.46 45.54 -9.75
CA LEU A 357 -32.69 45.20 -8.54
C LEU A 357 -31.96 46.46 -8.06
N THR A 358 -32.07 46.81 -6.78
CA THR A 358 -31.51 48.05 -6.22
C THR A 358 -30.72 47.80 -4.93
N ARG A 359 -29.82 48.73 -4.57
CA ARG A 359 -29.03 48.73 -3.33
C ARG A 359 -28.29 47.40 -3.07
N VAL A 360 -27.72 46.83 -4.12
CA VAL A 360 -27.06 45.52 -4.08
C VAL A 360 -25.69 45.62 -3.41
N GLN A 361 -25.48 44.81 -2.36
CA GLN A 361 -24.18 44.74 -1.69
C GLN A 361 -23.04 44.25 -2.61
N PRO A 362 -21.78 44.72 -2.43
CA PRO A 362 -20.64 44.33 -3.26
C PRO A 362 -20.41 42.82 -3.35
N ALA A 363 -20.69 42.09 -2.26
CA ALA A 363 -20.54 40.64 -2.19
C ALA A 363 -21.52 39.89 -3.12
N VAL A 364 -22.73 40.43 -3.29
CA VAL A 364 -23.81 39.85 -4.11
C VAL A 364 -23.73 40.32 -5.57
N ARG A 365 -23.27 41.56 -5.80
CA ARG A 365 -23.19 42.17 -7.13
C ARG A 365 -22.44 41.30 -8.14
N ARG A 366 -21.29 40.73 -7.77
CA ARG A 366 -20.50 39.84 -8.65
C ARG A 366 -21.27 38.59 -9.08
N SER A 367 -21.98 37.94 -8.16
CA SER A 367 -22.76 36.74 -8.47
C SER A 367 -23.95 37.04 -9.39
N LEU A 368 -24.60 38.18 -9.19
CA LEU A 368 -25.71 38.62 -10.06
C LEU A 368 -25.23 39.01 -11.46
N THR A 369 -24.13 39.75 -11.56
CA THR A 369 -23.55 40.11 -12.86
C THR A 369 -23.12 38.87 -13.65
N ALA A 370 -22.50 37.88 -13.01
CA ALA A 370 -22.13 36.62 -13.65
C ALA A 370 -23.35 35.83 -14.15
N ALA A 371 -24.52 36.01 -13.52
CA ALA A 371 -25.78 35.38 -13.90
C ALA A 371 -26.62 36.20 -14.89
N GLY A 372 -26.09 37.31 -15.45
CA GLY A 372 -26.82 38.16 -16.38
C GLY A 372 -27.92 39.03 -15.73
N LEU A 373 -27.83 39.26 -14.43
CA LEU A 373 -28.72 40.12 -13.65
C LEU A 373 -28.01 41.43 -13.25
N PRO A 374 -27.88 42.42 -14.15
CA PRO A 374 -27.30 43.71 -13.78
C PRO A 374 -28.23 44.42 -12.79
N ALA A 375 -27.65 44.92 -11.71
CA ALA A 375 -28.34 45.77 -10.75
C ALA A 375 -28.32 47.23 -11.21
N ALA A 376 -29.39 47.97 -10.92
CA ALA A 376 -29.37 49.42 -11.05
C ALA A 376 -28.60 50.00 -9.84
N ASP A 377 -27.77 51.01 -10.08
CA ASP A 377 -27.06 51.75 -9.03
C ASP A 377 -28.01 52.58 -8.16
#